data_AF-A0A7C5DGK6-F1
#
_entry.id   AF-A0A7C5DGK6-F1
#
_cell.length_a   1.000
_cell.length_b   1.000
_cell.length_c   1.000
_cell.angle_alpha   90.00
_cell.angle_beta   90.00
_cell.angle_gamma   90.00
#
_symmetry.space_group_name_H-M   'P 1'
#
loop_
_entity.id
_entity.type
_entity.pdbx_description
1 polymer ?
#
loop_
_entity_poly.entity_id
_entity_poly.type
_entity_poly.pdbx_seq_one_letter_code
_entity_poly.pdbx_strand_id
1 'polypeptide(L)'
;MHEFATRIEKHFRFSSRELRALFITSLVATFVLTFGKFAGYYLDIFTNYITNFFVIGLFVIISFFIHFSAQKLMALAMGYSSKYKYWLNGLLISIIVSLFTYGYIPLFFTGSLWHEPIEKLRTGVFRGGAKHKDIGYIAFAGPLSNILLVGLLTPIYIATENYLIRAIIIINLLTAVFSLLPLPTFEKIRQFRGGTTGLYLFIASRWVYVLVFVTFLVFALLILFFQLFSYILALLIGIIMTIIYYLKFEKEE
;
A
#
# COMPACT_ATOMS: atom_id res chain seq x y z
N MET A 1 1.24 26.43 8.57
CA MET A 1 2.29 25.73 7.79
C MET A 1 3.61 25.60 8.54
N HIS A 2 4.10 26.66 9.22
CA HIS A 2 5.37 26.61 9.95
C HIS A 2 5.44 25.48 11.00
N GLU A 3 4.37 25.27 11.77
CA GLU A 3 4.32 24.21 12.79
C GLU A 3 4.52 22.80 12.19
N PHE A 4 3.86 22.52 11.06
CA PHE A 4 3.98 21.22 10.40
C PHE A 4 5.39 20.98 9.86
N ALA A 5 6.02 22.00 9.27
CA ALA A 5 7.42 21.93 8.84
C ALA A 5 8.35 21.59 10.01
N THR A 6 8.16 22.23 11.17
CA THR A 6 8.94 21.93 12.38
C THR A 6 8.69 20.51 12.91
N ARG A 7 7.45 20.00 12.79
CA ARG A 7 7.14 18.60 13.15
C ARG A 7 7.88 17.62 12.23
N ILE A 8 7.91 17.89 10.92
CA ILE A 8 8.65 17.07 9.94
C ILE A 8 10.14 17.06 10.31
N GLU A 9 10.75 18.24 10.47
CA GLU A 9 12.18 18.37 10.77
C GLU A 9 12.59 17.59 12.03
N LYS A 10 11.75 17.63 13.07
CA LYS A 10 12.04 16.98 14.36
C LYS A 10 11.71 15.48 14.37
N HIS A 11 10.64 15.05 13.72
CA HIS A 11 10.07 13.72 13.91
C HIS A 11 10.04 12.83 12.65
N PHE A 12 10.19 13.38 11.45
CA PHE A 12 10.23 12.58 10.22
C PHE A 12 11.60 11.93 10.05
N ARG A 13 11.75 10.71 10.59
CA ARG A 13 12.98 9.92 10.45
C ARG A 13 12.64 8.44 10.26
N PHE A 14 13.44 7.75 9.47
CA PHE A 14 13.48 6.30 9.42
C PHE A 14 14.68 5.82 10.22
N SER A 15 14.45 5.01 11.24
CA SER A 15 15.53 4.35 11.94
C SER A 15 16.20 3.30 11.05
N SER A 16 17.47 2.98 11.31
CA SER A 16 18.20 1.96 10.55
C SER A 16 17.51 0.58 10.61
N ARG A 17 16.79 0.29 11.70
CA ARG A 17 15.99 -0.94 11.83
C ARG A 17 14.80 -0.94 10.87
N GLU A 18 14.13 0.20 10.71
CA GLU A 18 13.03 0.35 9.75
C GLU A 18 13.52 0.25 8.31
N LEU A 19 14.66 0.88 7.98
CA LEU A 19 15.24 0.78 6.65
C LEU A 19 15.64 -0.66 6.30
N ARG A 20 16.26 -1.38 7.24
CA ARG A 20 16.57 -2.81 7.06
C ARG A 20 15.30 -3.64 6.86
N ALA A 21 14.26 -3.40 7.67
CA ALA A 21 12.98 -4.07 7.54
C ALA A 21 12.32 -3.81 6.16
N LEU A 22 12.32 -2.55 5.72
CA LEU A 22 11.75 -2.12 4.45
C LEU A 22 12.51 -2.75 3.29
N PHE A 23 13.85 -2.79 3.37
CA PHE A 23 14.70 -3.45 2.39
C PHE A 23 14.39 -4.96 2.28
N ILE A 24 14.29 -5.68 3.40
CA ILE A 24 13.93 -7.12 3.40
C ILE A 24 12.56 -7.33 2.76
N THR A 25 11.57 -6.52 3.11
CA THR A 25 10.21 -6.60 2.56
C THR A 25 10.22 -6.34 1.06
N SER A 26 10.97 -5.33 0.63
CA SER A 26 11.12 -4.98 -0.80
C SER A 26 11.80 -6.10 -1.57
N LEU A 27 12.81 -6.76 -1.01
CA LEU A 27 13.51 -7.88 -1.64
C LEU A 27 12.58 -9.07 -1.84
N VAL A 28 11.75 -9.41 -0.84
CA VAL A 28 10.75 -10.48 -0.97
C VAL A 28 9.69 -10.11 -2.02
N ALA A 29 9.17 -8.88 -2.01
CA ALA A 29 8.23 -8.42 -3.01
C ALA A 29 8.84 -8.43 -4.42
N THR A 30 10.11 -8.04 -4.55
CA THR A 30 10.87 -8.13 -5.81
C THR A 30 10.93 -9.55 -6.31
N PHE A 31 11.35 -10.49 -5.45
CA PHE A 31 11.37 -11.91 -5.79
C PHE A 31 10.01 -12.40 -6.28
N VAL A 32 8.93 -12.09 -5.57
CA VAL A 32 7.58 -12.51 -5.96
C VAL A 32 7.17 -11.90 -7.31
N LEU A 33 7.52 -10.64 -7.56
CA LEU A 33 7.15 -9.94 -8.80
C LEU A 33 7.96 -10.40 -10.01
N THR A 34 9.21 -10.79 -9.81
CA THR A 34 10.10 -11.25 -10.89
C THR A 34 10.01 -12.75 -11.11
N PHE A 35 9.52 -13.52 -10.12
CA PHE A 35 9.42 -14.97 -10.21
C PHE A 35 8.23 -15.40 -11.07
N GLY A 36 8.51 -16.32 -12.00
CA GLY A 36 7.48 -17.03 -12.75
C GLY A 36 6.83 -16.23 -13.87
N LYS A 37 5.59 -16.61 -14.21
CA LYS A 37 4.95 -16.17 -15.46
C LYS A 37 4.40 -14.74 -15.42
N PHE A 38 4.00 -14.23 -14.27
CA PHE A 38 3.54 -12.83 -14.16
C PHE A 38 4.62 -11.85 -14.62
N ALA A 39 5.87 -12.11 -14.23
CA ALA A 39 7.01 -11.32 -14.67
C ALA A 39 7.15 -11.32 -16.20
N GLY A 40 7.10 -12.51 -16.81
CA GLY A 40 7.22 -12.67 -18.26
C GLY A 40 6.16 -11.92 -19.07
N TYR A 41 4.94 -11.80 -18.56
CA TYR A 41 3.85 -11.11 -19.27
C TYR A 41 3.85 -9.59 -19.08
N TYR A 42 4.25 -9.13 -17.89
CA TYR A 42 3.97 -7.75 -17.47
C TYR A 42 5.21 -6.94 -17.11
N LEU A 43 6.32 -7.59 -16.74
CA LEU A 43 7.51 -6.96 -16.16
C LEU A 43 8.83 -7.38 -16.82
N ASP A 44 8.81 -8.09 -17.94
CA ASP A 44 10.03 -8.40 -18.72
C ASP A 44 10.50 -7.15 -19.47
N ILE A 45 11.31 -6.34 -18.78
CA ILE A 45 11.99 -5.19 -19.37
C ILE A 45 13.24 -5.65 -20.15
N PHE A 46 13.94 -6.66 -19.62
CA PHE A 46 15.19 -7.18 -20.15
C PHE A 46 15.11 -8.71 -20.28
N THR A 47 15.77 -9.25 -21.31
CA THR A 47 15.86 -10.71 -21.53
C THR A 47 16.65 -11.42 -20.42
N ASN A 48 17.52 -10.70 -19.71
CA ASN A 48 18.29 -11.24 -18.60
C ASN A 48 17.52 -11.09 -17.27
N TYR A 49 17.21 -12.23 -16.66
CA TYR A 49 16.50 -12.31 -15.39
C TYR A 49 17.17 -11.52 -14.26
N ILE A 50 18.51 -11.57 -14.17
CA ILE A 50 19.28 -10.92 -13.10
C ILE A 50 19.17 -9.40 -13.22
N THR A 51 19.30 -8.85 -14.43
CA THR A 51 19.16 -7.40 -14.62
C THR A 51 17.73 -6.94 -14.35
N ASN A 52 16.73 -7.73 -14.76
CA ASN A 52 15.34 -7.43 -14.47
C ASN A 52 15.07 -7.43 -12.95
N PHE A 53 15.63 -8.41 -12.22
CA PHE A 53 15.52 -8.48 -10.76
C PHE A 53 16.03 -7.22 -10.07
N PHE A 54 17.23 -6.72 -10.44
CA PHE A 54 17.79 -5.52 -9.83
C PHE A 54 17.00 -4.25 -10.18
N VAL A 55 16.54 -4.11 -11.42
CA VAL A 55 15.78 -2.93 -11.86
C VAL A 55 14.40 -2.89 -11.21
N ILE A 56 13.67 -4.00 -11.24
CA ILE A 56 12.38 -4.13 -10.54
C ILE A 56 12.58 -3.92 -9.04
N GLY A 57 13.64 -4.48 -8.45
CA GLY A 57 13.92 -4.32 -7.03
C GLY A 57 14.18 -2.87 -6.63
N LEU A 58 14.89 -2.12 -7.45
CA LEU A 58 15.06 -0.68 -7.25
C LEU A 58 13.71 0.06 -7.25
N PHE A 59 12.83 -0.23 -8.20
CA PHE A 59 11.51 0.40 -8.28
C PHE A 59 10.58 0.00 -7.12
N VAL A 60 10.63 -1.26 -6.67
CA VAL A 60 9.87 -1.71 -5.48
C VAL A 60 10.36 -0.97 -4.23
N ILE A 61 11.68 -0.85 -4.02
CA ILE A 61 12.24 -0.10 -2.88
C ILE A 61 11.76 1.35 -2.90
N ILE A 62 11.85 2.01 -4.06
CA ILE A 62 11.39 3.41 -4.22
C ILE A 62 9.89 3.53 -3.96
N SER A 63 9.07 2.62 -4.52
CA SER A 63 7.62 2.61 -4.32
C SER A 63 7.25 2.43 -2.85
N PHE A 64 7.86 1.46 -2.15
CA PHE A 64 7.62 1.25 -0.72
C PHE A 64 8.08 2.44 0.11
N PHE A 65 9.22 3.05 -0.24
CA PHE A 65 9.71 4.23 0.45
C PHE A 65 8.73 5.41 0.32
N ILE A 66 8.20 5.67 -0.88
CA ILE A 66 7.17 6.71 -1.12
C ILE A 66 5.90 6.37 -0.32
N HIS A 67 5.41 5.13 -0.42
CA HIS A 67 4.22 4.65 0.28
C HIS A 67 4.29 4.88 1.79
N PHE A 68 5.36 4.41 2.44
CA PHE A 68 5.51 4.55 3.89
C PHE A 68 5.87 5.97 4.34
N SER A 69 6.55 6.75 3.48
CA SER A 69 6.80 8.16 3.73
C SER A 69 5.50 8.96 3.74
N ALA A 70 4.60 8.73 2.80
CA ALA A 70 3.28 9.39 2.75
C ALA A 70 2.47 9.08 4.02
N GLN A 71 2.41 7.82 4.44
CA GLN A 71 1.75 7.44 5.69
C GLN A 71 2.41 8.09 6.92
N LYS A 72 3.74 8.12 7.00
CA LYS A 72 4.46 8.79 8.11
C LYS A 72 4.18 10.30 8.16
N LEU A 73 4.16 10.96 7.01
CA LEU A 73 3.83 12.39 6.93
C LEU A 73 2.40 12.66 7.41
N MET A 74 1.44 11.82 6.98
CA MET A 74 0.06 11.90 7.45
C MET A 74 -0.05 11.65 8.96
N ALA A 75 0.72 10.70 9.49
CA ALA A 75 0.76 10.42 10.92
C ALA A 75 1.25 11.62 11.73
N LEU A 76 2.33 12.29 11.26
CA LEU A 76 2.85 13.49 11.91
C LEU A 76 1.87 14.67 11.85
N ALA A 77 1.14 14.81 10.74
CA ALA A 77 0.07 15.81 10.63
C ALA A 77 -1.00 15.58 11.70
N MET A 78 -1.31 14.32 11.99
CA MET A 78 -2.28 13.90 13.00
C MET A 78 -1.71 13.76 14.43
N GLY A 79 -0.44 14.07 14.65
CA GLY A 79 0.19 14.02 15.98
C GLY A 79 0.61 12.61 16.45
N TYR A 80 0.91 11.72 15.51
CA TYR A 80 1.40 10.36 15.76
C TYR A 80 2.82 10.18 15.26
N SER A 81 3.64 9.48 16.05
CA SER A 81 4.90 8.90 15.60
C SER A 81 4.60 7.53 15.03
N SER A 82 5.17 7.20 13.87
CA SER A 82 4.95 5.91 13.22
C SER A 82 6.26 5.18 13.00
N LYS A 83 6.29 3.87 13.26
CA LYS A 83 7.46 3.02 13.03
C LYS A 83 7.10 1.86 12.11
N TYR A 84 7.87 1.67 11.06
CA TYR A 84 7.68 0.55 10.14
C TYR A 84 8.10 -0.79 10.74
N LYS A 85 7.26 -1.81 10.54
CA LYS A 85 7.56 -3.20 10.86
C LYS A 85 7.15 -4.11 9.72
N TYR A 86 8.06 -5.00 9.35
CA TYR A 86 7.77 -6.06 8.39
C TYR A 86 6.85 -7.10 9.05
N TRP A 87 6.02 -7.76 8.25
CA TRP A 87 5.14 -8.83 8.72
C TRP A 87 5.69 -10.18 8.27
N LEU A 88 6.42 -10.86 9.15
CA LEU A 88 7.17 -12.08 8.79
C LEU A 88 6.27 -13.16 8.16
N ASN A 89 5.11 -13.42 8.75
CA ASN A 89 4.18 -14.42 8.22
C ASN A 89 3.67 -14.02 6.83
N GLY A 90 3.40 -12.73 6.61
CA GLY A 90 3.05 -12.21 5.29
C GLY A 90 4.16 -12.47 4.27
N LEU A 91 5.41 -12.18 4.61
CA LEU A 91 6.56 -12.45 3.73
C LEU A 91 6.67 -13.94 3.37
N LEU A 92 6.53 -14.84 4.35
CA LEU A 92 6.55 -16.29 4.12
C LEU A 92 5.37 -16.75 3.23
N ILE A 93 4.16 -16.27 3.51
CA ILE A 93 2.97 -16.57 2.68
C ILE A 93 3.19 -16.09 1.24
N SER A 94 3.79 -14.91 1.04
CA SER A 94 4.07 -14.35 -0.28
C SER A 94 4.98 -15.28 -1.10
N ILE A 95 6.05 -15.79 -0.47
CA ILE A 95 6.98 -16.73 -1.10
C ILE A 95 6.28 -18.06 -1.41
N ILE A 96 5.55 -18.63 -0.45
CA ILE A 96 4.83 -19.89 -0.62
C ILE A 96 3.82 -19.78 -1.78
N VAL A 97 2.97 -18.76 -1.78
CA VAL A 97 1.95 -18.56 -2.83
C VAL A 97 2.61 -18.38 -4.20
N SER A 98 3.70 -17.62 -4.28
CA SER A 98 4.44 -17.43 -5.53
C SER A 98 5.00 -18.76 -6.06
N LEU A 99 5.57 -19.61 -5.20
CA LEU A 99 6.10 -20.93 -5.60
C LEU A 99 4.98 -21.90 -6.02
N PHE A 100 3.90 -22.00 -5.24
CA PHE A 100 2.78 -22.91 -5.52
C PHE A 100 2.00 -22.51 -6.78
N THR A 101 1.92 -21.22 -7.07
CA THR A 101 1.25 -20.71 -8.28
C THR A 101 2.19 -20.55 -9.47
N TYR A 102 3.46 -21.00 -9.38
CA TYR A 102 4.48 -20.76 -10.41
C TYR A 102 4.56 -19.28 -10.86
N GLY A 103 4.33 -18.37 -9.92
CA GLY A 103 4.33 -16.92 -10.14
C GLY A 103 3.17 -16.40 -10.99
N TYR A 104 2.04 -17.10 -11.10
CA TYR A 104 0.83 -16.53 -11.74
C TYR A 104 0.15 -15.46 -10.88
N ILE A 105 0.23 -15.62 -9.54
CA ILE A 105 -0.39 -14.68 -8.59
C ILE A 105 0.75 -14.00 -7.83
N PRO A 106 1.12 -12.74 -8.16
CA PRO A 106 2.22 -12.04 -7.51
C PRO A 106 1.80 -11.45 -6.16
N LEU A 107 1.24 -12.26 -5.26
CA LEU A 107 0.76 -11.79 -3.97
C LEU A 107 1.94 -11.47 -3.05
N PHE A 108 2.07 -10.21 -2.64
CA PHE A 108 3.04 -9.80 -1.63
C PHE A 108 2.40 -8.85 -0.61
N PHE A 109 2.95 -8.85 0.62
CA PHE A 109 2.49 -7.96 1.68
C PHE A 109 3.52 -6.88 1.97
N THR A 110 3.05 -5.64 2.08
CA THR A 110 3.91 -4.45 2.25
C THR A 110 4.41 -4.25 3.68
N GLY A 111 3.82 -4.92 4.68
CA GLY A 111 4.11 -4.71 6.10
C GLY A 111 3.09 -3.78 6.79
N SER A 112 3.47 -3.20 7.93
CA SER A 112 2.57 -2.29 8.68
C SER A 112 3.35 -1.17 9.39
N LEU A 113 2.65 -0.07 9.67
CA LEU A 113 3.13 0.98 10.57
C LEU A 113 2.53 0.80 11.96
N TRP A 114 3.36 0.98 12.98
CA TRP A 114 2.95 1.04 14.37
C TRP A 114 2.88 2.50 14.80
N HIS A 115 1.70 2.92 15.25
CA HIS A 115 1.41 4.31 15.58
C HIS A 115 1.42 4.52 17.11
N GLU A 116 2.24 5.48 17.56
CA GLU A 116 2.34 5.91 18.95
C GLU A 116 1.96 7.40 19.02
N PRO A 117 0.99 7.81 19.86
CA PRO A 117 0.62 9.22 19.97
C PRO A 117 1.78 10.03 20.55
N ILE A 118 2.07 11.19 19.96
CA ILE A 118 3.05 12.13 20.51
C ILE A 118 2.32 13.02 21.49
N GLU A 119 2.46 12.75 22.79
CA GLU A 119 1.71 13.42 23.86
C GLU A 119 1.82 14.95 23.81
N LYS A 120 3.02 15.47 23.49
CA LYS A 120 3.30 16.90 23.35
C LYS A 120 2.52 17.59 22.22
N LEU A 121 2.16 16.84 21.17
CA LEU A 121 1.42 17.37 20.01
C LEU A 121 -0.11 17.25 20.17
N ARG A 122 -0.59 16.66 21.27
CA ARG A 122 -2.01 16.44 21.55
C ARG A 122 -2.48 17.15 22.82
N THR A 123 -1.84 18.27 23.18
CA THR A 123 -2.33 19.15 24.26
C THR A 123 -3.70 19.72 23.88
N GLY A 124 -4.71 19.52 24.75
CA GLY A 124 -6.10 19.92 24.49
C GLY A 124 -6.95 18.90 23.71
N VAL A 125 -6.40 17.75 23.31
CA VAL A 125 -7.13 16.66 22.63
C VAL A 125 -7.18 15.42 23.54
N PHE A 126 -8.30 14.68 23.50
CA PHE A 126 -8.49 13.45 24.29
C PHE A 126 -7.30 12.48 24.16
N ARG A 127 -6.80 11.98 25.31
CA ARG A 127 -5.57 11.19 25.46
C ARG A 127 -5.77 9.66 25.42
N GLY A 128 -6.98 9.18 25.17
CA GLY A 128 -7.31 7.74 25.18
C GLY A 128 -6.77 6.93 23.99
N GLY A 129 -5.49 7.10 23.65
CA GLY A 129 -4.81 6.34 22.61
C GLY A 129 -5.03 6.86 21.18
N ALA A 130 -4.76 5.98 20.22
CA ALA A 130 -4.88 6.27 18.80
C ALA A 130 -6.33 6.07 18.34
N LYS A 131 -6.94 7.13 17.81
CA LYS A 131 -8.31 7.05 17.28
C LYS A 131 -8.28 6.22 16.00
N HIS A 132 -9.18 5.23 15.89
CA HIS A 132 -9.26 4.39 14.70
C HIS A 132 -9.46 5.20 13.42
N LYS A 133 -10.25 6.28 13.47
CA LYS A 133 -10.46 7.18 12.34
C LYS A 133 -9.16 7.84 11.85
N ASP A 134 -8.32 8.33 12.77
CA ASP A 134 -7.02 8.91 12.43
C ASP A 134 -6.10 7.86 11.80
N ILE A 135 -6.04 6.66 12.40
CA ILE A 135 -5.25 5.54 11.85
C ILE A 135 -5.75 5.15 10.45
N GLY A 136 -7.06 5.16 10.20
CA GLY A 136 -7.64 4.90 8.88
C GLY A 136 -7.18 5.90 7.82
N TYR A 137 -7.12 7.19 8.14
CA TYR A 137 -6.60 8.20 7.22
C TYR A 137 -5.09 8.06 6.99
N ILE A 138 -4.32 7.77 8.05
CA ILE A 138 -2.89 7.49 7.95
C ILE A 138 -2.64 6.28 7.05
N ALA A 139 -3.41 5.21 7.25
CA ALA A 139 -3.37 4.00 6.45
C ALA A 139 -3.66 4.34 4.97
N PHE A 140 -4.74 5.05 4.68
CA PHE A 140 -5.13 5.42 3.31
C PHE A 140 -4.08 6.25 2.54
N ALA A 141 -3.28 7.07 3.24
CA ALA A 141 -2.29 7.94 2.59
C ALA A 141 -1.24 7.17 1.74
N GLY A 142 -0.89 5.93 2.12
CA GLY A 142 0.08 5.12 1.39
C GLY A 142 -0.44 4.57 0.06
N PRO A 143 -1.57 3.84 0.04
CA PRO A 143 -2.20 3.42 -1.20
C PRO A 143 -2.53 4.61 -2.11
N LEU A 144 -3.00 5.73 -1.52
CA LEU A 144 -3.27 6.95 -2.26
C LEU A 144 -2.02 7.50 -2.95
N SER A 145 -0.87 7.57 -2.27
CA SER A 145 0.36 8.08 -2.89
C SER A 145 0.80 7.25 -4.09
N ASN A 146 0.60 5.94 -4.03
CA ASN A 146 0.92 5.04 -5.14
C ASN A 146 -0.03 5.23 -6.33
N ILE A 147 -1.33 5.39 -6.08
CA ILE A 147 -2.31 5.69 -7.15
C ILE A 147 -2.06 7.06 -7.77
N LEU A 148 -1.69 8.07 -6.97
CA LEU A 148 -1.30 9.38 -7.51
C LEU A 148 -0.07 9.25 -8.41
N LEU A 149 0.93 8.45 -8.02
CA LEU A 149 2.09 8.19 -8.86
C LEU A 149 1.70 7.47 -10.16
N VAL A 150 0.79 6.49 -10.12
CA VAL A 150 0.23 5.86 -11.33
C VAL A 150 -0.46 6.89 -12.22
N GLY A 151 -1.27 7.78 -11.65
CA GLY A 151 -1.94 8.84 -12.39
C GLY A 151 -0.97 9.81 -13.08
N LEU A 152 0.14 10.15 -12.43
CA LEU A 152 1.19 11.01 -12.99
C LEU A 152 2.00 10.32 -14.10
N LEU A 153 2.29 9.02 -13.94
CA LEU A 153 3.08 8.26 -14.92
C LEU A 153 2.27 7.82 -16.13
N THR A 154 0.95 7.70 -15.99
CA THR A 154 0.06 7.21 -17.05
C THR A 154 0.12 8.06 -18.34
N PRO A 155 0.00 9.40 -18.32
CA PRO A 155 0.12 10.20 -19.54
C PRO A 155 1.50 10.04 -20.21
N ILE A 156 2.55 9.90 -19.42
CA ILE A 156 3.92 9.70 -19.92
C ILE A 156 4.01 8.32 -20.58
N TYR A 157 3.41 7.29 -20.00
CA TYR A 157 3.34 5.96 -20.60
C TYR A 157 2.55 5.97 -21.92
N ILE A 158 1.38 6.61 -21.97
CA ILE A 158 0.58 6.70 -23.20
C ILE A 158 1.36 7.41 -24.32
N ALA A 159 2.17 8.42 -23.98
CA ALA A 159 2.96 9.16 -24.96
C ALA A 159 4.24 8.45 -25.43
N THR A 160 4.83 7.58 -24.59
CA THR A 160 6.17 6.99 -24.85
C THR A 160 6.16 5.48 -25.06
N GLU A 161 5.10 4.80 -24.62
CA GLU A 161 4.93 3.35 -24.56
C GLU A 161 6.12 2.61 -23.90
N ASN A 162 6.84 3.30 -23.01
CA ASN A 162 8.06 2.77 -22.43
C ASN A 162 7.78 1.66 -21.39
N TYR A 163 8.36 0.47 -21.60
CA TYR A 163 8.24 -0.69 -20.73
C TYR A 163 8.68 -0.43 -19.28
N LEU A 164 9.68 0.42 -19.05
CA LEU A 164 10.12 0.80 -17.71
C LEU A 164 9.02 1.55 -16.96
N ILE A 165 8.35 2.50 -17.62
CA ILE A 165 7.27 3.29 -17.02
C ILE A 165 6.09 2.37 -16.72
N ARG A 166 5.77 1.46 -17.65
CA ARG A 166 4.75 0.42 -17.43
C ARG A 166 5.05 -0.43 -16.19
N ALA A 167 6.28 -0.88 -16.01
CA ALA A 167 6.68 -1.65 -14.84
C ALA A 167 6.50 -0.85 -13.54
N ILE A 168 6.91 0.42 -13.51
CA ILE A 168 6.71 1.30 -12.35
C ILE A 168 5.21 1.47 -12.05
N ILE A 169 4.37 1.66 -13.07
CA ILE A 169 2.92 1.75 -12.93
C ILE A 169 2.37 0.48 -12.28
N ILE A 170 2.72 -0.70 -12.80
CA ILE A 170 2.24 -1.99 -12.30
C ILE A 170 2.68 -2.22 -10.85
N ILE A 171 3.95 -1.94 -10.51
CA ILE A 171 4.47 -2.09 -9.14
C ILE A 171 3.67 -1.22 -8.16
N ASN A 172 3.44 0.04 -8.48
CA ASN A 172 2.71 0.97 -7.61
C ASN A 172 1.23 0.57 -7.47
N LEU A 173 0.62 0.15 -8.57
CA LEU A 173 -0.76 -0.33 -8.61
C LEU A 173 -0.95 -1.57 -7.74
N LEU A 174 -0.09 -2.59 -7.90
CA LEU A 174 -0.13 -3.81 -7.07
C LEU A 174 0.15 -3.50 -5.59
N THR A 175 1.10 -2.61 -5.31
CA THR A 175 1.40 -2.17 -3.94
C THR A 175 0.18 -1.49 -3.31
N ALA A 176 -0.55 -0.66 -4.06
CA ALA A 176 -1.77 -0.01 -3.59
C ALA A 176 -2.88 -1.04 -3.29
N VAL A 177 -3.11 -2.01 -4.18
CA VAL A 177 -4.15 -3.03 -4.00
C VAL A 177 -3.81 -3.99 -2.86
N PHE A 178 -2.60 -4.55 -2.81
CA PHE A 178 -2.25 -5.55 -1.80
C PHE A 178 -2.11 -4.97 -0.39
N SER A 179 -1.73 -3.69 -0.26
CA SER A 179 -1.74 -3.02 1.04
C SER A 179 -3.16 -2.83 1.59
N LEU A 180 -4.18 -2.73 0.73
CA LEU A 180 -5.59 -2.60 1.12
C LEU A 180 -6.27 -3.93 1.46
N LEU A 181 -5.59 -5.08 1.39
CA LEU A 181 -6.16 -6.34 1.87
C LEU A 181 -6.36 -6.27 3.39
N PRO A 182 -7.54 -6.59 3.95
CA PRO A 182 -7.87 -6.34 5.35
C PRO A 182 -7.46 -7.54 6.21
N LEU A 183 -6.16 -7.71 6.43
CA LEU A 183 -5.60 -8.88 7.11
C LEU A 183 -5.02 -8.51 8.48
N PRO A 184 -5.31 -9.32 9.53
CA PRO A 184 -4.67 -9.17 10.82
C PRO A 184 -3.23 -9.68 10.79
N THR A 185 -2.30 -8.92 11.38
CA THR A 185 -0.91 -9.37 11.55
C THR A 185 -0.79 -10.15 12.87
N PHE A 186 -0.67 -11.48 12.79
CA PHE A 186 -0.62 -12.37 13.96
C PHE A 186 0.72 -12.37 14.74
N GLU A 187 1.44 -11.26 14.84
CA GLU A 187 2.75 -11.24 15.52
C GLU A 187 2.65 -11.52 17.03
N LYS A 188 1.50 -11.24 17.64
CA LYS A 188 1.20 -11.64 19.02
C LYS A 188 -0.26 -12.05 19.13
N ILE A 189 -0.52 -13.35 19.28
CA ILE A 189 -1.86 -13.97 19.40
C ILE A 189 -2.74 -13.28 20.47
N ARG A 190 -2.14 -12.60 21.45
CA ARG A 190 -2.85 -11.93 22.56
C ARG A 190 -2.96 -10.41 22.46
N GLN A 191 -2.31 -9.76 21.48
CA GLN A 191 -2.33 -8.31 21.33
C GLN A 191 -2.59 -7.97 19.86
N PHE A 192 -3.82 -7.60 19.53
CA PHE A 192 -4.20 -6.91 18.28
C PHE A 192 -3.53 -5.52 18.22
N ARG A 193 -2.20 -5.50 18.12
CA ARG A 193 -1.36 -4.29 18.01
C ARG A 193 -0.67 -4.27 16.65
N GLY A 194 -1.43 -4.55 15.61
CA GLY A 194 -0.93 -4.56 14.24
C GLY A 194 -2.02 -5.01 13.27
N GLY A 195 -2.00 -4.42 12.08
CA GLY A 195 -2.89 -4.73 10.98
C GLY A 195 -2.27 -4.21 9.68
N THR A 196 -2.68 -4.80 8.57
CA THR A 196 -2.40 -4.17 7.27
C THR A 196 -3.14 -2.84 7.16
N THR A 197 -2.68 -2.01 6.23
CA THR A 197 -3.34 -0.75 5.85
C THR A 197 -4.84 -0.94 5.60
N GLY A 198 -5.22 -2.01 4.88
CA GLY A 198 -6.62 -2.36 4.64
C GLY A 198 -7.42 -2.61 5.91
N LEU A 199 -6.85 -3.30 6.90
CA LEU A 199 -7.55 -3.62 8.15
C LEU A 199 -7.85 -2.34 8.95
N TYR A 200 -6.88 -1.42 9.01
CA TYR A 200 -7.09 -0.14 9.70
C TYR A 200 -8.17 0.71 9.04
N LEU A 201 -8.23 0.73 7.71
CA LEU A 201 -9.26 1.46 6.98
C LEU A 201 -10.64 0.81 7.19
N PHE A 202 -10.71 -0.54 7.17
CA PHE A 202 -11.94 -1.29 7.43
C PHE A 202 -12.50 -1.03 8.84
N ILE A 203 -11.64 -1.03 9.86
CA ILE A 203 -12.04 -0.71 11.25
C ILE A 203 -12.47 0.75 11.39
N ALA A 204 -11.82 1.67 10.66
CA ALA A 204 -12.18 3.08 10.70
C ALA A 204 -13.55 3.37 10.08
N SER A 205 -13.84 2.76 8.92
CA SER A 205 -15.13 2.85 8.25
C SER A 205 -15.26 1.76 7.18
N ARG A 206 -16.20 0.83 7.39
CA ARG A 206 -16.43 -0.32 6.50
C ARG A 206 -16.85 0.11 5.10
N TRP A 207 -17.77 1.05 4.97
CA TRP A 207 -18.27 1.51 3.67
C TRP A 207 -17.21 2.30 2.88
N VAL A 208 -16.41 3.15 3.55
CA VAL A 208 -15.26 3.83 2.92
C VAL A 208 -14.22 2.83 2.47
N TYR A 209 -13.96 1.80 3.28
CA TYR A 209 -13.07 0.72 2.89
C TYR A 209 -13.52 0.03 1.60
N VAL A 210 -14.80 -0.35 1.50
CA VAL A 210 -15.36 -0.98 0.29
C VAL A 210 -15.20 -0.05 -0.91
N LEU A 211 -15.53 1.24 -0.77
CA LEU A 211 -15.36 2.22 -1.84
C LEU A 211 -13.92 2.28 -2.34
N VAL A 212 -12.96 2.44 -1.43
CA VAL A 212 -11.54 2.57 -1.76
C VAL A 212 -11.00 1.28 -2.36
N PHE A 213 -11.25 0.13 -1.72
CA PHE A 213 -10.75 -1.17 -2.16
C PHE A 213 -11.30 -1.54 -3.53
N VAL A 214 -12.61 -1.44 -3.74
CA VAL A 214 -13.22 -1.79 -5.03
C VAL A 214 -12.75 -0.84 -6.12
N THR A 215 -12.69 0.48 -5.86
CA THR A 215 -12.21 1.46 -6.84
C THR A 215 -10.77 1.12 -7.27
N PHE A 216 -9.88 0.82 -6.33
CA PHE A 216 -8.47 0.56 -6.63
C PHE A 216 -8.29 -0.80 -7.31
N LEU A 217 -9.06 -1.82 -6.90
CA LEU A 217 -9.06 -3.13 -7.52
C LEU A 217 -9.55 -3.07 -8.95
N VAL A 218 -10.70 -2.42 -9.20
CA VAL A 218 -11.26 -2.25 -10.55
C VAL A 218 -10.31 -1.44 -11.43
N PHE A 219 -9.75 -0.35 -10.91
CA PHE A 219 -8.73 0.43 -11.63
C PHE A 219 -7.53 -0.44 -12.02
N ALA A 220 -7.08 -1.32 -11.11
CA ALA A 220 -6.00 -2.23 -11.41
C ALA A 220 -6.35 -3.26 -12.48
N LEU A 221 -7.56 -3.84 -12.43
CA LEU A 221 -8.04 -4.78 -13.43
C LEU A 221 -8.18 -4.12 -14.81
N LEU A 222 -8.70 -2.88 -14.87
CA LEU A 222 -8.83 -2.11 -16.11
C LEU A 222 -7.46 -1.89 -16.78
N ILE A 223 -6.43 -1.55 -16.02
CA ILE A 223 -5.08 -1.36 -16.56
C ILE A 223 -4.44 -2.69 -16.96
N LEU A 224 -4.51 -3.71 -16.10
CA LEU A 224 -3.79 -4.98 -16.32
C LEU A 224 -4.38 -5.82 -17.47
N PHE A 225 -5.70 -5.86 -17.60
CA PHE A 225 -6.37 -6.72 -18.58
C PHE A 225 -6.85 -5.98 -19.82
N PHE A 226 -7.28 -4.72 -19.68
CA PHE A 226 -7.91 -3.97 -20.76
C PHE A 226 -7.04 -2.80 -21.27
N GLN A 227 -5.92 -2.49 -20.60
CA GLN A 227 -5.09 -1.31 -20.89
C GLN A 227 -5.88 0.01 -20.86
N LEU A 228 -6.98 0.05 -20.09
CA LEU A 228 -7.86 1.21 -19.97
C LEU A 228 -7.52 2.03 -18.74
N PHE A 229 -7.03 3.26 -18.94
CA PHE A 229 -6.66 4.18 -17.86
C PHE A 229 -7.84 5.07 -17.42
N SER A 230 -8.96 4.46 -17.03
CA SER A 230 -10.17 5.21 -16.64
C SER A 230 -10.42 5.17 -15.13
N TYR A 231 -9.94 6.19 -14.42
CA TYR A 231 -10.25 6.37 -13.00
C TYR A 231 -11.74 6.64 -12.76
N ILE A 232 -12.40 7.36 -13.70
CA ILE A 232 -13.84 7.69 -13.61
C ILE A 232 -14.67 6.41 -13.62
N LEU A 233 -14.39 5.48 -14.54
CA LEU A 233 -15.11 4.22 -14.61
C LEU A 233 -14.89 3.37 -13.35
N ALA A 234 -13.65 3.30 -12.86
CA ALA A 234 -13.33 2.59 -11.62
C ALA A 234 -14.07 3.17 -10.40
N LEU A 235 -14.15 4.51 -10.30
CA LEU A 235 -14.86 5.20 -9.24
C LEU A 235 -16.37 4.98 -9.33
N LEU A 236 -16.97 5.02 -10.52
CA LEU A 236 -18.39 4.75 -10.73
C LEU A 236 -18.76 3.33 -10.28
N ILE A 237 -17.97 2.33 -10.68
CA ILE A 237 -18.16 0.94 -10.25
C ILE A 237 -17.98 0.83 -8.73
N GLY A 238 -16.96 1.50 -8.17
CA GLY A 238 -16.74 1.59 -6.73
C GLY A 238 -17.95 2.13 -5.98
N ILE A 239 -18.50 3.27 -6.41
CA ILE A 239 -19.70 3.89 -5.82
C ILE A 239 -20.90 2.94 -5.87
N ILE A 240 -21.16 2.32 -7.03
CA ILE A 240 -22.27 1.37 -7.19
C ILE A 240 -22.13 0.20 -6.21
N MET A 241 -20.93 -0.39 -6.13
CA MET A 241 -20.67 -1.51 -5.22
C MET A 241 -20.77 -1.11 -3.75
N THR A 242 -20.34 0.09 -3.38
CA THR A 242 -20.51 0.62 -2.02
C THR A 242 -21.98 0.84 -1.66
N ILE A 243 -22.79 1.36 -2.60
CA ILE A 243 -24.24 1.51 -2.38
C ILE A 243 -24.90 0.14 -2.17
N ILE A 244 -24.56 -0.85 -3.01
CA ILE A 244 -25.06 -2.23 -2.86
C ILE A 244 -24.66 -2.81 -1.50
N TYR A 245 -23.41 -2.61 -1.09
CA TYR A 245 -22.91 -3.05 0.22
C TYR A 245 -23.67 -2.38 1.38
N TYR A 246 -23.82 -1.06 1.34
CA TYR A 246 -24.50 -0.30 2.38
C TYR A 246 -25.97 -0.73 2.54
N LEU A 247 -26.68 -0.91 1.42
CA LEU A 247 -28.08 -1.32 1.44
C LEU A 247 -28.29 -2.74 1.98
N LYS A 248 -27.34 -3.67 1.76
CA LYS A 248 -27.46 -5.07 2.15
C LYS A 248 -26.92 -5.40 3.53
N PHE A 249 -25.90 -4.70 4.01
CA PHE A 249 -25.18 -5.09 5.22
C PHE A 249 -25.22 -4.04 6.33
N GLU A 250 -25.21 -2.74 5.99
CA GLU A 250 -25.10 -1.69 7.00
C GLU A 250 -26.47 -1.15 7.43
N LYS A 251 -27.46 -1.14 6.53
CA LYS A 251 -28.83 -0.68 6.86
C LYS A 251 -29.56 -1.61 7.84
N GLU A 252 -29.14 -2.87 7.92
CA GLU A 252 -29.76 -3.89 8.76
C GLU A 252 -29.17 -3.97 10.18
N GLU A 253 -28.00 -3.35 10.41
CA GLU A 253 -27.39 -3.18 11.75
C GLU A 253 -27.87 -1.89 12.45
#